data_AF-A0A8B9BHR2-F1
#
_entry.id   AF-A0A8B9BHR2-F1
#
_cell.length_a   1.000
_cell.length_b   1.000
_cell.length_c   1.000
_cell.angle_alpha   90.00
_cell.angle_beta   90.00
_cell.angle_gamma   90.00
#
_symmetry.space_group_name_H-M   'P 1'
#
loop_
_entity.id
_entity.type
_entity.pdbx_description
1 polymer ?
#
loop_
_entity_poly.entity_id
_entity_poly.type
_entity_poly.pdbx_seq_one_letter_code
_entity_poly.pdbx_strand_id
1 'polypeptide(L)'
;MPPSCGRCRAAAMAGAAAEPGVGGMVAVSAGLYVGGAESCSSPASLAAAGVVAVLTVDAEEPPAVPGVRTLHVRARDEPGADLLSRLDECAAFIGAARAGGGAALVRCQAGVSRSVAVVTAYLMKTQGLGWEEAYAAVRAAKPDAEVNPGFQGQLKLYEAMGCTVDSGSALYKRYRLQMLRERYPELQDLPREVFADDPTNMCQTLNTEVLYRCRKCRRSLFRSSSILSHVEGDGPTAFVHKRITESAQLCGGGPDKCTSYFIEPVQWMEPALLGVMEGQLLCPKCTSKLGSFSWRGEQCSCGRWVTPAFQIHKSRVDEVRTLPVGNLLTAKT
;
A
#
# COMPACT_ATOMS: atom_id res chain seq x y z
N MET A 1 -8.54 4.44 42.05
CA MET A 1 -8.67 3.39 41.02
C MET A 1 -7.84 3.81 39.82
N PRO A 2 -6.64 3.25 39.61
CA PRO A 2 -5.82 3.58 38.45
C PRO A 2 -6.21 2.69 37.23
N PRO A 3 -5.98 3.16 36.00
CA PRO A 3 -6.41 2.47 34.79
C PRO A 3 -5.48 1.30 34.45
N SER A 4 -6.09 0.17 34.07
CA SER A 4 -5.41 -1.07 33.69
C SER A 4 -4.64 -0.92 32.37
N CYS A 5 -3.32 -1.05 32.45
CA CYS A 5 -2.36 -1.13 31.35
C CYS A 5 -2.65 -2.32 30.41
N GLY A 6 -2.63 -2.07 29.09
CA GLY A 6 -2.87 -3.04 28.01
C GLY A 6 -1.83 -4.17 27.84
N ARG A 7 -0.85 -4.31 28.74
CA ARG A 7 0.15 -5.39 28.70
C ARG A 7 -0.34 -6.73 29.23
N CYS A 8 -1.52 -6.79 29.86
CA CYS A 8 -2.03 -8.03 30.46
C CYS A 8 -2.83 -8.93 29.51
N ARG A 9 -3.11 -8.52 28.27
CA ARG A 9 -3.81 -9.37 27.28
C ARG A 9 -2.89 -10.27 26.45
N ALA A 10 -1.60 -9.94 26.33
CA ALA A 10 -0.65 -10.75 25.58
C ALA A 10 -0.25 -12.06 26.31
N ALA A 11 -0.39 -12.12 27.63
CA ALA A 11 0.01 -13.29 28.41
C ALA A 11 -1.04 -14.42 28.49
N ALA A 12 -2.26 -14.19 28.00
CA ALA A 12 -3.37 -15.14 28.19
C ALA A 12 -3.57 -16.16 27.06
N MET A 13 -2.74 -16.16 26.01
CA MET A 13 -2.90 -17.05 24.85
C MET A 13 -1.60 -17.80 24.45
N ALA A 14 -0.60 -17.85 25.32
CA ALA A 14 0.62 -18.62 25.11
C ALA A 14 0.49 -20.13 25.43
N GLY A 15 -0.73 -20.70 25.39
CA GLY A 15 -1.01 -22.02 25.95
C GLY A 15 -1.97 -22.92 25.17
N ALA A 16 -2.26 -22.63 23.90
CA ALA A 16 -2.91 -23.62 23.03
C ALA A 16 -1.80 -24.44 22.35
N ALA A 17 -1.58 -25.66 22.84
CA ALA A 17 -0.65 -26.60 22.23
C ALA A 17 -1.00 -26.76 20.74
N ALA A 18 0.01 -26.67 19.87
CA ALA A 18 -0.16 -26.94 18.45
C ALA A 18 -0.59 -28.40 18.27
N GLU A 19 -1.82 -28.62 17.81
CA GLU A 19 -2.31 -29.95 17.41
C GLU A 19 -1.37 -30.52 16.32
N PRO A 20 -1.01 -31.82 16.37
CA PRO A 20 -0.12 -32.43 15.40
C PRO A 20 -0.65 -32.26 13.97
N GLY A 21 0.25 -31.98 13.03
CA GLY A 21 -0.11 -31.62 11.66
C GLY A 21 -0.95 -32.70 10.97
N VAL A 22 -2.13 -32.33 10.47
CA VAL A 22 -3.04 -33.23 9.75
C VAL A 22 -2.80 -33.06 8.25
N GLY A 23 -2.44 -34.13 7.55
CA GLY A 23 -2.37 -34.14 6.08
C GLY A 23 -1.41 -33.11 5.46
N GLY A 24 -0.25 -32.86 6.07
CA GLY A 24 0.73 -31.89 5.59
C GLY A 24 0.39 -30.42 5.90
N MET A 25 -0.64 -30.17 6.69
CA MET A 25 -0.97 -28.84 7.23
C MET A 25 -0.37 -28.66 8.62
N VAL A 26 0.11 -27.47 8.92
CA VAL A 26 0.63 -27.09 10.25
C VAL A 26 -0.34 -26.14 10.92
N ALA A 27 -0.80 -26.47 12.12
CA ALA A 27 -1.67 -25.61 12.93
C ALA A 27 -0.85 -24.45 13.53
N VAL A 28 -1.19 -23.21 13.17
CA VAL A 28 -0.53 -22.01 13.70
C VAL A 28 -1.27 -21.49 14.93
N SER A 29 -2.60 -21.55 14.89
CA SER A 29 -3.49 -21.27 16.01
C SER A 29 -4.84 -21.96 15.78
N ALA A 30 -5.73 -21.93 16.77
CA ALA A 30 -7.06 -22.54 16.64
C ALA A 30 -7.80 -22.03 15.38
N GLY A 31 -8.15 -22.96 14.49
CA GLY A 31 -8.84 -22.69 13.23
C GLY A 31 -8.00 -22.05 12.13
N LEU A 32 -6.66 -22.04 12.25
CA LEU A 32 -5.75 -21.48 11.24
C LEU A 32 -4.58 -22.41 10.95
N TYR A 33 -4.51 -22.85 9.69
CA TYR A 33 -3.48 -23.74 9.19
C TYR A 33 -2.66 -23.09 8.09
N VAL A 34 -1.37 -23.47 8.02
CA VAL A 34 -0.45 -23.13 6.93
C VAL A 34 0.04 -24.42 6.26
N GLY A 35 0.21 -24.41 4.94
CA GLY A 35 0.60 -25.61 4.20
C GLY A 35 1.19 -25.38 2.81
N GLY A 36 1.69 -26.47 2.21
CA GLY A 36 2.19 -26.54 0.85
C GLY A 36 1.16 -27.06 -0.15
N ALA A 37 1.63 -27.47 -1.33
CA ALA A 37 0.76 -27.94 -2.39
C ALA A 37 0.06 -29.26 -2.07
N GLU A 38 0.71 -30.10 -1.29
CA GLU A 38 0.25 -31.39 -0.79
C GLU A 38 -0.88 -31.29 0.24
N SER A 39 -1.05 -30.13 0.88
CA SER A 39 -2.03 -29.92 1.95
C SER A 39 -3.50 -30.01 1.48
N CYS A 40 -3.75 -29.96 0.17
CA CYS A 40 -5.10 -30.17 -0.39
C CYS A 40 -5.28 -31.52 -1.10
N SER A 41 -4.29 -32.42 -1.04
CA SER A 41 -4.36 -33.72 -1.73
C SER A 41 -5.36 -34.69 -1.12
N SER A 42 -5.80 -34.46 0.12
CA SER A 42 -6.74 -35.32 0.85
C SER A 42 -7.95 -34.52 1.35
N PRO A 43 -9.12 -34.65 0.70
CA PRO A 43 -10.37 -34.06 1.20
C PRO A 43 -10.73 -34.52 2.62
N ALA A 44 -10.40 -35.76 2.97
CA ALA A 44 -10.62 -36.30 4.31
C ALA A 44 -9.79 -35.56 5.38
N SER A 45 -8.55 -35.19 5.07
CA SER A 45 -7.68 -34.43 5.98
C SER A 45 -8.21 -33.01 6.21
N LEU A 46 -8.74 -32.36 5.16
CA LEU A 46 -9.38 -31.06 5.27
C LEU A 46 -10.64 -31.13 6.15
N ALA A 47 -11.49 -32.13 5.91
CA ALA A 47 -12.71 -32.34 6.69
C ALA A 47 -12.41 -32.65 8.17
N ALA A 48 -11.43 -33.52 8.45
CA ALA A 48 -11.00 -33.84 9.80
C ALA A 48 -10.44 -32.63 10.56
N ALA A 49 -9.74 -31.73 9.87
CA ALA A 49 -9.25 -30.47 10.41
C ALA A 49 -10.32 -29.36 10.47
N GLY A 50 -11.56 -29.65 10.07
CA GLY A 50 -12.66 -28.68 10.04
C GLY A 50 -12.42 -27.51 9.06
N VAL A 51 -11.60 -27.72 8.03
CA VAL A 51 -11.27 -26.68 7.04
C VAL A 51 -12.47 -26.43 6.13
N VAL A 52 -12.97 -25.20 6.17
CA VAL A 52 -14.11 -24.73 5.35
C VAL A 52 -13.70 -23.72 4.29
N ALA A 53 -12.44 -23.27 4.34
CA ALA A 53 -11.90 -22.26 3.44
C ALA A 53 -10.42 -22.51 3.13
N VAL A 54 -10.05 -22.41 1.85
CA VAL A 54 -8.66 -22.54 1.37
C VAL A 54 -8.26 -21.27 0.64
N LEU A 55 -7.23 -20.59 1.15
CA LEU A 55 -6.59 -19.45 0.51
C LEU A 55 -5.29 -19.92 -0.14
N THR A 56 -5.20 -19.86 -1.46
CA THR A 56 -3.99 -20.21 -2.20
C THR A 56 -3.28 -18.96 -2.70
N VAL A 57 -2.00 -18.83 -2.37
CA VAL A 57 -1.10 -17.79 -2.89
C VAL A 57 -0.11 -18.46 -3.83
N ASP A 58 -0.39 -18.41 -5.14
CA ASP A 58 0.48 -19.03 -6.14
C ASP A 58 0.50 -18.30 -7.48
N ALA A 59 1.52 -18.57 -8.30
CA ALA A 59 1.64 -17.95 -9.62
C ALA A 59 0.63 -18.52 -10.62
N GLU A 60 0.29 -19.79 -10.46
CA GLU A 60 -0.65 -20.53 -11.29
C GLU A 60 -2.00 -20.71 -10.59
N GLU A 61 -3.05 -20.90 -11.38
CA GLU A 61 -4.39 -21.17 -10.87
C GLU A 61 -4.39 -22.55 -10.18
N PRO A 62 -4.87 -22.65 -8.92
CA PRO A 62 -4.91 -23.92 -8.23
C PRO A 62 -6.04 -24.83 -8.74
N PRO A 63 -5.92 -26.16 -8.55
CA PRO A 63 -7.05 -27.05 -8.75
C PRO A 63 -8.22 -26.69 -7.85
N ALA A 64 -9.45 -26.91 -8.32
CA ALA A 64 -10.64 -26.76 -7.50
C ALA A 64 -10.58 -27.70 -6.30
N VAL A 65 -10.95 -27.20 -5.12
CA VAL A 65 -11.08 -28.00 -3.90
C VAL A 65 -12.57 -28.14 -3.58
N PRO A 66 -13.20 -29.29 -3.84
CA PRO A 66 -14.64 -29.45 -3.66
C PRO A 66 -15.06 -29.26 -2.19
N GLY A 67 -16.23 -28.63 -1.98
CA GLY A 67 -16.85 -28.53 -0.66
C GLY A 67 -16.25 -27.47 0.29
N VAL A 68 -15.27 -26.67 -0.17
CA VAL A 68 -14.69 -25.57 0.60
C VAL A 68 -14.75 -24.27 -0.19
N ARG A 69 -14.83 -23.14 0.51
CA ARG A 69 -14.69 -21.82 -0.12
C ARG A 69 -13.23 -21.62 -0.52
N THR A 70 -12.99 -21.00 -1.67
CA THR A 70 -11.62 -20.76 -2.16
C THR A 70 -11.38 -19.28 -2.42
N LEU A 71 -10.14 -18.85 -2.18
CA LEU A 71 -9.60 -17.56 -2.63
C LEU A 71 -8.23 -17.82 -3.24
N HIS A 72 -8.00 -17.32 -4.45
CA HIS A 72 -6.70 -17.36 -5.10
C HIS A 72 -6.11 -15.96 -5.19
N VAL A 73 -4.88 -15.82 -4.72
CA VAL A 73 -4.07 -14.61 -4.88
C VAL A 73 -2.88 -14.95 -5.75
N ARG A 74 -2.85 -14.34 -6.94
CA ARG A 74 -1.78 -14.59 -7.91
C ARG A 74 -0.48 -13.90 -7.48
N ALA A 75 0.50 -14.68 -7.04
CA ALA A 75 1.83 -14.15 -6.68
C ALA A 75 2.96 -15.19 -6.83
N ARG A 76 4.06 -14.77 -7.44
CA ARG A 76 5.34 -15.51 -7.44
C ARG A 76 6.05 -15.34 -6.11
N ASP A 77 6.93 -16.28 -5.77
CA ASP A 77 7.74 -16.19 -4.55
C ASP A 77 9.02 -15.40 -4.78
N GLU A 78 8.86 -14.14 -5.16
CA GLU A 78 9.96 -13.25 -5.53
C GLU A 78 9.82 -11.94 -4.76
N PRO A 79 10.94 -11.27 -4.39
CA PRO A 79 10.87 -10.02 -3.62
C PRO A 79 10.06 -8.89 -4.26
N GLY A 80 9.95 -8.88 -5.60
CA GLY A 80 9.21 -7.87 -6.36
C GLY A 80 7.71 -8.16 -6.55
N ALA A 81 7.20 -9.32 -6.09
CA ALA A 81 5.78 -9.64 -6.18
C ALA A 81 4.96 -8.83 -5.16
N ASP A 82 3.84 -8.24 -5.57
CA ASP A 82 2.96 -7.48 -4.68
C ASP A 82 1.95 -8.40 -3.99
N LEU A 83 2.15 -8.62 -2.69
CA LEU A 83 1.20 -9.31 -1.80
C LEU A 83 0.47 -8.31 -0.89
N LEU A 84 1.12 -7.18 -0.57
CA LEU A 84 0.61 -6.12 0.30
C LEU A 84 -0.79 -5.67 -0.13
N SER A 85 -1.00 -5.44 -1.43
CA SER A 85 -2.30 -4.98 -1.95
C SER A 85 -3.47 -5.93 -1.70
N ARG A 86 -3.20 -7.20 -1.37
CA ARG A 86 -4.23 -8.24 -1.16
C ARG A 86 -4.38 -8.66 0.31
N LEU A 87 -3.52 -8.18 1.22
CA LEU A 87 -3.50 -8.65 2.62
C LEU A 87 -4.83 -8.43 3.35
N ASP A 88 -5.54 -7.34 3.09
CA ASP A 88 -6.81 -7.05 3.74
C ASP A 88 -7.93 -8.00 3.30
N GLU A 89 -7.99 -8.32 2.01
CA GLU A 89 -8.91 -9.32 1.46
C GLU A 89 -8.59 -10.72 2.00
N CYS A 90 -7.30 -11.09 2.01
CA CYS A 90 -6.84 -12.34 2.61
C CYS A 90 -7.28 -12.45 4.07
N ALA A 91 -7.08 -11.39 4.85
CA ALA A 91 -7.43 -11.37 6.27
C ALA A 91 -8.94 -11.48 6.48
N ALA A 92 -9.75 -10.82 5.65
CA ALA A 92 -11.20 -10.94 5.68
C ALA A 92 -11.67 -12.37 5.36
N PHE A 93 -11.08 -13.00 4.34
CA PHE A 93 -11.39 -14.37 3.96
C PHE A 93 -11.09 -15.38 5.08
N ILE A 94 -9.89 -15.28 5.68
CA ILE A 94 -9.49 -16.12 6.82
C ILE A 94 -10.41 -15.87 8.03
N GLY A 95 -10.67 -14.59 8.34
CA GLY A 95 -11.54 -14.20 9.45
C GLY A 95 -12.95 -14.74 9.33
N ALA A 96 -13.55 -14.70 8.13
CA ALA A 96 -14.89 -15.22 7.88
C ALA A 96 -15.00 -16.73 8.12
N ALA A 97 -13.96 -17.51 7.80
CA ALA A 97 -13.94 -18.95 8.08
C ALA A 97 -13.92 -19.23 9.59
N ARG A 98 -13.05 -18.53 10.33
CA ARG A 98 -12.87 -18.71 11.78
C ARG A 98 -14.08 -18.22 12.57
N ALA A 99 -14.70 -17.11 12.17
CA ALA A 99 -15.90 -16.59 12.81
C ALA A 99 -17.10 -17.55 12.67
N GLY A 100 -17.14 -18.35 11.61
CA GLY A 100 -18.14 -19.40 11.41
C GLY A 100 -17.87 -20.70 12.20
N GLY A 101 -16.85 -20.73 13.06
CA GLY A 101 -16.46 -21.92 13.83
C GLY A 101 -15.69 -22.98 13.02
N GLY A 102 -15.39 -22.71 11.74
CA GLY A 102 -14.55 -23.55 10.90
C GLY A 102 -13.10 -23.12 10.90
N ALA A 103 -12.27 -23.82 10.13
CA ALA A 103 -10.87 -23.50 9.94
C ALA A 103 -10.55 -22.96 8.53
N ALA A 104 -9.51 -22.16 8.44
CA ALA A 104 -8.91 -21.72 7.18
C ALA A 104 -7.54 -22.38 6.98
N LEU A 105 -7.28 -22.88 5.78
CA LEU A 105 -5.96 -23.26 5.31
C LEU A 105 -5.41 -22.17 4.40
N VAL A 106 -4.22 -21.66 4.70
CA VAL A 106 -3.46 -20.77 3.82
C VAL A 106 -2.29 -21.55 3.22
N ARG A 107 -2.25 -21.67 1.89
CA ARG A 107 -1.25 -22.47 1.18
C ARG A 107 -0.57 -21.72 0.05
N CYS A 108 0.63 -22.19 -0.28
CA CYS A 108 1.34 -21.87 -1.52
C CYS A 108 1.97 -23.17 -2.04
N GLN A 109 2.94 -23.10 -2.95
CA GLN A 109 3.62 -24.30 -3.45
C GLN A 109 4.35 -25.09 -2.35
N ALA A 110 5.19 -24.43 -1.53
CA ALA A 110 6.05 -25.09 -0.55
C ALA A 110 5.61 -24.90 0.91
N GLY A 111 4.69 -23.99 1.17
CA GLY A 111 4.28 -23.63 2.52
C GLY A 111 5.31 -22.82 3.33
N VAL A 112 6.37 -22.31 2.69
CA VAL A 112 7.52 -21.69 3.38
C VAL A 112 7.47 -20.15 3.43
N SER A 113 7.12 -19.48 2.32
CA SER A 113 7.25 -18.02 2.20
C SER A 113 5.90 -17.31 1.98
N ARG A 114 5.28 -17.46 0.80
CA ARG A 114 4.03 -16.76 0.41
C ARG A 114 2.86 -16.96 1.41
N SER A 115 2.54 -18.22 1.72
CA SER A 115 1.46 -18.53 2.67
C SER A 115 1.79 -18.06 4.08
N VAL A 116 3.05 -18.21 4.49
CA VAL A 116 3.55 -17.72 5.79
C VAL A 116 3.43 -16.21 5.89
N ALA A 117 3.73 -15.46 4.83
CA ALA A 117 3.57 -14.00 4.80
C ALA A 117 2.10 -13.59 5.03
N VAL A 118 1.15 -14.25 4.36
CA VAL A 118 -0.29 -14.00 4.55
C VAL A 118 -0.74 -14.35 5.97
N VAL A 119 -0.33 -15.49 6.50
CA VAL A 119 -0.66 -15.90 7.88
C VAL A 119 -0.08 -14.90 8.88
N THR A 120 1.17 -14.47 8.69
CA THR A 120 1.83 -13.46 9.52
C THR A 120 1.03 -12.15 9.52
N ALA A 121 0.66 -11.64 8.34
CA ALA A 121 -0.16 -10.43 8.22
C ALA A 121 -1.52 -10.56 8.93
N TYR A 122 -2.14 -11.73 8.84
CA TYR A 122 -3.41 -12.00 9.52
C TYR A 122 -3.26 -11.96 11.05
N LEU A 123 -2.18 -12.54 11.59
CA LEU A 123 -1.88 -12.47 13.03
C LEU A 123 -1.62 -11.03 13.46
N MET A 124 -0.82 -10.28 12.70
CA MET A 124 -0.57 -8.85 12.97
C MET A 124 -1.89 -8.07 13.07
N LYS A 125 -2.77 -8.22 12.07
CA LYS A 125 -4.05 -7.52 12.02
C LYS A 125 -5.00 -7.89 13.15
N THR A 126 -5.12 -9.18 13.47
CA THR A 126 -6.15 -9.67 14.41
C THR A 126 -5.70 -9.67 15.87
N GLN A 127 -4.40 -9.72 16.11
CA GLN A 127 -3.84 -9.79 17.47
C GLN A 127 -3.10 -8.50 17.86
N GLY A 128 -2.93 -7.56 16.94
CA GLY A 128 -2.21 -6.30 17.19
C GLY A 128 -0.72 -6.51 17.44
N LEU A 129 -0.15 -7.58 16.88
CA LEU A 129 1.27 -7.91 16.99
C LEU A 129 2.09 -7.14 15.96
N GLY A 130 3.31 -6.75 16.35
CA GLY A 130 4.29 -6.27 15.38
C GLY A 130 4.74 -7.39 14.43
N TRP A 131 5.36 -7.06 13.30
CA TRP A 131 5.71 -8.09 12.30
C TRP A 131 6.63 -9.19 12.88
N GLU A 132 7.60 -8.81 13.72
CA GLU A 132 8.58 -9.73 14.31
C GLU A 132 7.91 -10.73 15.26
N GLU A 133 7.00 -10.25 16.10
CA GLU A 133 6.26 -11.08 17.06
C GLU A 133 5.31 -12.05 16.34
N ALA A 134 4.56 -11.54 15.36
CA ALA A 134 3.66 -12.36 14.54
C ALA A 134 4.44 -13.43 13.77
N TYR A 135 5.58 -13.07 13.17
CA TYR A 135 6.42 -14.01 12.43
C TYR A 135 7.05 -15.07 13.34
N ALA A 136 7.51 -14.67 14.54
CA ALA A 136 8.02 -15.59 15.55
C ALA A 136 6.95 -16.61 15.99
N ALA A 137 5.70 -16.17 16.14
CA ALA A 137 4.58 -17.08 16.45
C ALA A 137 4.36 -18.12 15.33
N VAL A 138 4.45 -17.73 14.06
CA VAL A 138 4.37 -18.69 12.95
C VAL A 138 5.56 -19.64 12.95
N ARG A 139 6.78 -19.14 13.18
CA ARG A 139 8.01 -19.95 13.25
C ARG A 139 8.02 -20.95 14.40
N ALA A 140 7.35 -20.63 15.51
CA ALA A 140 7.21 -21.55 16.64
C ALA A 140 6.38 -22.79 16.25
N ALA A 141 5.34 -22.62 15.43
CA ALA A 141 4.55 -23.72 14.90
C ALA A 141 5.21 -24.39 13.66
N LYS A 142 5.87 -23.59 12.82
CA LYS A 142 6.49 -24.02 11.56
C LYS A 142 7.97 -23.57 11.47
N PRO A 143 8.91 -24.37 12.02
CA PRO A 143 10.32 -23.98 12.14
C PRO A 143 11.09 -23.82 10.82
N ASP A 144 10.55 -24.27 9.69
CA ASP A 144 11.10 -24.11 8.34
C ASP A 144 10.52 -22.90 7.59
N ALA A 145 9.59 -22.14 8.19
CA ALA A 145 8.98 -20.97 7.56
C ALA A 145 10.01 -19.88 7.24
N GLU A 146 10.11 -19.40 6.01
CA GLU A 146 11.13 -18.43 5.60
C GLU A 146 10.52 -17.46 4.59
N VAL A 147 10.00 -16.34 5.08
CA VAL A 147 9.42 -15.29 4.23
C VAL A 147 10.53 -14.57 3.47
N ASN A 148 10.39 -14.43 2.15
CA ASN A 148 11.40 -13.72 1.36
C ASN A 148 11.53 -12.23 1.77
N PRO A 149 12.69 -11.59 1.50
CA PRO A 149 12.94 -10.21 1.97
C PRO A 149 11.94 -9.16 1.47
N GLY A 150 11.38 -9.32 0.27
CA GLY A 150 10.40 -8.38 -0.27
C GLY A 150 9.07 -8.44 0.49
N PHE A 151 8.60 -9.65 0.79
CA PHE A 151 7.42 -9.84 1.64
C PHE A 151 7.66 -9.39 3.08
N GLN A 152 8.86 -9.59 3.64
CA GLN A 152 9.20 -9.00 4.95
C GLN A 152 9.08 -7.46 4.92
N GLY A 153 9.57 -6.82 3.86
CA GLY A 153 9.42 -5.37 3.66
C GLY A 153 7.95 -4.94 3.57
N GLN A 154 7.13 -5.73 2.88
CA GLN A 154 5.69 -5.50 2.77
C GLN A 154 4.96 -5.65 4.11
N LEU A 155 5.33 -6.62 4.94
CA LEU A 155 4.78 -6.79 6.29
C LEU A 155 5.14 -5.60 7.20
N LYS A 156 6.40 -5.14 7.18
CA LYS A 156 6.82 -3.93 7.92
C LYS A 156 6.05 -2.69 7.47
N LEU A 157 5.79 -2.57 6.16
CA LEU A 157 4.97 -1.48 5.63
C LEU A 157 3.50 -1.61 6.05
N TYR A 158 2.97 -2.83 6.07
CA TYR A 158 1.62 -3.10 6.57
C TYR A 158 1.47 -2.72 8.04
N GLU A 159 2.45 -3.06 8.88
CA GLU A 159 2.53 -2.61 10.28
C GLU A 159 2.53 -1.08 10.39
N ALA A 160 3.38 -0.40 9.60
CA ALA A 160 3.45 1.07 9.59
C ALA A 160 2.15 1.76 9.14
N MET A 161 1.29 1.04 8.40
CA MET A 161 -0.06 1.47 8.00
C MET A 161 -1.16 1.00 8.96
N GLY A 162 -0.79 0.52 10.16
CA GLY A 162 -1.74 0.06 11.17
C GLY A 162 -2.44 -1.25 10.80
N CYS A 163 -1.78 -2.13 10.04
CA CYS A 163 -2.34 -3.38 9.54
C CYS A 163 -3.62 -3.19 8.71
N THR A 164 -3.64 -2.13 7.91
CA THR A 164 -4.69 -1.84 6.93
C THR A 164 -4.07 -1.28 5.66
N VAL A 165 -4.63 -1.62 4.50
CA VAL A 165 -4.19 -1.09 3.21
C VAL A 165 -5.12 0.04 2.81
N ASP A 166 -4.76 1.26 3.19
CA ASP A 166 -5.44 2.46 2.72
C ASP A 166 -4.83 2.94 1.39
N SER A 167 -5.62 2.92 0.31
CA SER A 167 -5.21 3.41 -1.00
C SER A 167 -4.95 4.93 -1.02
N GLY A 168 -5.54 5.68 -0.09
CA GLY A 168 -5.32 7.10 0.10
C GLY A 168 -4.00 7.43 0.81
N SER A 169 -3.38 6.45 1.48
CA SER A 169 -2.18 6.67 2.29
C SER A 169 -0.97 7.01 1.42
N ALA A 170 -0.22 8.04 1.83
CA ALA A 170 1.03 8.41 1.14
C ALA A 170 2.08 7.29 1.16
N LEU A 171 2.06 6.43 2.18
CA LEU A 171 2.97 5.28 2.28
C LEU A 171 2.64 4.24 1.21
N TYR A 172 1.37 3.90 1.06
CA TYR A 172 0.93 2.91 0.09
C TYR A 172 1.12 3.39 -1.35
N LYS A 173 0.81 4.66 -1.63
CA LYS A 173 1.04 5.28 -2.93
C LYS A 173 2.52 5.22 -3.33
N ARG A 174 3.44 5.58 -2.41
CA ARG A 174 4.88 5.46 -2.67
C ARG A 174 5.32 4.02 -2.93
N TYR A 175 4.82 3.07 -2.14
CA TYR A 175 5.11 1.65 -2.34
C TYR A 175 4.68 1.16 -3.74
N ARG A 176 3.44 1.44 -4.15
CA ARG A 176 2.98 1.03 -5.49
C ARG A 176 3.81 1.64 -6.61
N LEU A 177 4.19 2.92 -6.47
CA LEU A 177 5.06 3.58 -7.44
C LEU A 177 6.45 2.96 -7.51
N GLN A 178 7.00 2.55 -6.37
CA GLN A 178 8.25 1.80 -6.33
C GLN A 178 8.12 0.44 -7.03
N MET A 179 7.02 -0.28 -6.80
CA MET A 179 6.80 -1.59 -7.44
C MET A 179 6.67 -1.49 -8.96
N LEU A 180 6.06 -0.42 -9.47
CA LEU A 180 5.98 -0.19 -10.91
C LEU A 180 7.34 0.12 -11.50
N ARG A 181 8.16 0.93 -10.82
CA ARG A 181 9.53 1.22 -11.27
C ARG A 181 10.35 -0.05 -11.45
N GLU A 182 10.22 -1.02 -10.54
CA GLU A 182 10.98 -2.28 -10.61
C GLU A 182 10.53 -3.19 -11.75
N ARG A 183 9.27 -3.06 -12.19
CA ARG A 183 8.70 -3.78 -13.34
C ARG A 183 8.88 -3.04 -14.67
N TYR A 184 9.38 -1.81 -14.63
CA TYR A 184 9.62 -0.97 -15.80
C TYR A 184 11.08 -1.20 -16.28
N PRO A 185 11.32 -1.85 -17.43
CA PRO A 185 10.84 -1.46 -18.77
C PRO A 185 9.94 -2.48 -19.48
N GLU A 186 9.53 -3.56 -18.82
CA GLU A 186 8.77 -4.67 -19.43
C GLU A 186 7.27 -4.36 -19.59
N LEU A 187 6.81 -3.25 -19.00
CA LEU A 187 5.42 -2.81 -19.02
C LEU A 187 5.09 -2.20 -20.40
N GLN A 188 4.45 -3.00 -21.25
CA GLN A 188 3.78 -2.51 -22.47
C GLN A 188 2.58 -1.62 -22.13
N ASP A 189 1.96 -1.85 -20.97
CA ASP A 189 0.83 -1.09 -20.42
C ASP A 189 1.02 -0.85 -18.92
N LEU A 190 0.61 0.33 -18.43
CA LEU A 190 0.56 0.64 -16.99
C LEU A 190 -0.84 0.30 -16.45
N PRO A 191 -0.98 -0.49 -15.36
CA PRO A 191 -2.30 -0.81 -14.81
C PRO A 191 -3.06 0.46 -14.42
N ARG A 192 -4.34 0.56 -14.80
CA ARG A 192 -5.15 1.77 -14.54
C ARG A 192 -5.24 2.13 -13.06
N GLU A 193 -5.21 1.11 -12.20
CA GLU A 193 -5.35 1.26 -10.75
C GLU A 193 -4.19 2.07 -10.15
N VAL A 194 -3.06 2.17 -10.86
CA VAL A 194 -1.88 2.97 -10.47
C VAL A 194 -2.18 4.46 -10.44
N PHE A 195 -3.02 4.92 -11.36
CA PHE A 195 -3.23 6.32 -11.61
C PHE A 195 -4.31 6.87 -10.69
N ALA A 196 -4.06 8.07 -10.15
CA ALA A 196 -5.15 8.87 -9.62
C ALA A 196 -6.11 9.28 -10.74
N ASP A 197 -7.40 9.39 -10.41
CA ASP A 197 -8.42 9.80 -11.36
C ASP A 197 -8.16 11.19 -11.93
N ASP A 198 -8.42 11.37 -13.23
CA ASP A 198 -8.44 12.71 -13.80
C ASP A 198 -9.60 13.52 -13.18
N PRO A 199 -9.32 14.62 -12.47
CA PRO A 199 -10.35 15.39 -11.78
C PRO A 199 -11.36 16.06 -12.72
N THR A 200 -11.17 16.00 -14.04
CA THR A 200 -12.15 16.51 -15.02
C THR A 200 -13.19 15.47 -15.42
N ASN A 201 -12.93 14.18 -15.18
CA ASN A 201 -13.85 13.09 -15.55
C ASN A 201 -14.95 12.83 -14.51
N MET A 202 -14.95 13.55 -13.37
CA MET A 202 -15.85 13.28 -12.24
C MET A 202 -16.78 14.45 -11.91
N CYS A 203 -18.06 14.13 -11.74
CA CYS A 203 -19.10 14.98 -11.17
C CYS A 203 -19.00 14.90 -9.63
N GLN A 204 -18.86 16.04 -8.96
CA GLN A 204 -19.03 16.26 -7.50
C GLN A 204 -18.26 15.30 -6.56
N THR A 205 -16.98 15.59 -6.32
CA THR A 205 -16.29 15.10 -5.12
C THR A 205 -16.70 15.93 -3.89
N LEU A 206 -16.59 15.34 -2.69
CA LEU A 206 -16.76 16.01 -1.40
C LEU A 206 -16.15 17.42 -1.44
N ASN A 207 -16.96 18.41 -1.11
CA ASN A 207 -16.72 19.85 -1.32
C ASN A 207 -15.48 20.42 -0.60
N THR A 208 -14.63 19.61 0.02
CA THR A 208 -13.52 20.02 0.89
C THR A 208 -12.13 19.75 0.31
N GLU A 209 -12.00 19.00 -0.78
CA GLU A 209 -10.69 18.67 -1.33
C GLU A 209 -10.14 19.80 -2.21
N VAL A 210 -8.85 20.10 -2.03
CA VAL A 210 -8.18 21.17 -2.77
C VAL A 210 -7.85 20.69 -4.18
N LEU A 211 -8.20 21.50 -5.19
CA LEU A 211 -8.02 21.18 -6.59
C LEU A 211 -6.94 22.06 -7.24
N TYR A 212 -6.01 21.46 -7.96
CA TYR A 212 -4.94 22.16 -8.66
C TYR A 212 -5.26 22.30 -10.14
N ARG A 213 -5.28 23.54 -10.64
CA ARG A 213 -5.63 23.86 -12.03
C ARG A 213 -4.46 24.45 -12.78
N CYS A 214 -4.37 24.18 -14.09
CA CYS A 214 -3.38 24.83 -14.96
C CYS A 214 -3.57 26.34 -14.94
N ARG A 215 -2.49 27.10 -14.67
CA ARG A 215 -2.55 28.56 -14.59
C ARG A 215 -2.90 29.24 -15.92
N LYS A 216 -2.57 28.61 -17.06
CA LYS A 216 -2.82 29.15 -18.41
C LYS A 216 -4.27 28.96 -18.88
N CYS A 217 -4.85 27.78 -18.67
CA CYS A 217 -6.15 27.41 -19.26
C CYS A 217 -7.22 26.96 -18.26
N ARG A 218 -6.87 26.95 -16.98
CA ARG A 218 -7.71 26.56 -15.84
C ARG A 218 -8.25 25.12 -15.86
N ARG A 219 -7.72 24.24 -16.73
CA ARG A 219 -8.01 22.79 -16.70
C ARG A 219 -7.54 22.20 -15.36
N SER A 220 -8.41 21.47 -14.68
CA SER A 220 -8.07 20.71 -13.46
C SER A 220 -7.03 19.65 -13.78
N LEU A 221 -6.02 19.49 -12.93
CA LEU A 221 -4.88 18.58 -13.19
C LEU A 221 -4.77 17.48 -12.14
N PHE A 222 -4.83 17.81 -10.85
CA PHE A 222 -4.73 16.84 -9.76
C PHE A 222 -5.36 17.40 -8.49
N ARG A 223 -5.56 16.53 -7.49
CA ARG A 223 -6.15 16.90 -6.19
C ARG A 223 -5.08 16.89 -5.09
N SER A 224 -5.37 17.47 -3.93
CA SER A 224 -4.45 17.43 -2.78
C SER A 224 -4.11 16.01 -2.33
N SER A 225 -5.03 15.05 -2.44
CA SER A 225 -4.74 13.64 -2.13
C SER A 225 -3.67 13.02 -3.02
N SER A 226 -3.45 13.57 -4.23
CA SER A 226 -2.40 13.09 -5.14
C SER A 226 -1.00 13.54 -4.73
N ILE A 227 -0.86 14.47 -3.79
CA ILE A 227 0.44 15.02 -3.39
C ILE A 227 1.18 14.05 -2.47
N LEU A 228 2.37 13.66 -2.89
CA LEU A 228 3.32 12.84 -2.13
C LEU A 228 4.38 13.76 -1.53
N SER A 229 4.15 14.20 -0.29
CA SER A 229 5.12 15.00 0.46
C SER A 229 6.46 14.26 0.62
N HIS A 230 7.54 14.96 0.96
CA HIS A 230 8.78 14.32 1.38
C HIS A 230 9.38 15.10 2.53
N VAL A 231 10.20 14.44 3.33
CA VAL A 231 10.99 15.13 4.36
C VAL A 231 12.01 16.01 3.66
N GLU A 232 12.03 17.30 4.02
CA GLU A 232 12.98 18.27 3.46
C GLU A 232 14.41 17.77 3.63
N GLY A 233 15.22 17.91 2.58
CA GLY A 233 16.65 17.62 2.65
C GLY A 233 17.45 18.80 3.21
N ASP A 234 18.74 18.58 3.43
CA ASP A 234 19.68 19.61 3.87
C ASP A 234 20.11 20.55 2.71
N GLY A 235 19.45 20.50 1.55
CA GLY A 235 19.78 21.35 0.40
C GLY A 235 19.76 22.86 0.70
N PRO A 236 18.80 23.40 1.47
CA PRO A 236 18.79 24.83 1.80
C PRO A 236 20.02 25.28 2.60
N THR A 237 20.67 24.39 3.37
CA THR A 237 21.87 24.72 4.15
C THR A 237 23.15 24.60 3.33
N ALA A 238 23.19 23.69 2.33
CA ALA A 238 24.35 23.50 1.45
C ALA A 238 24.56 24.63 0.42
N PHE A 239 23.52 25.40 0.07
CA PHE A 239 23.60 26.52 -0.89
C PHE A 239 23.62 27.92 -0.22
N VAL A 240 23.82 28.00 1.11
CA VAL A 240 23.88 29.28 1.86
C VAL A 240 25.00 30.21 1.37
N HIS A 241 26.01 29.68 0.66
CA HIS A 241 27.10 30.50 0.11
C HIS A 241 26.74 31.45 -1.04
N LYS A 242 25.44 31.60 -1.41
CA LYS A 242 25.02 32.51 -2.48
C LYS A 242 23.87 33.48 -2.15
N ARG A 243 23.45 33.61 -0.89
CA ARG A 243 22.58 34.71 -0.46
C ARG A 243 23.19 35.46 0.71
N ILE A 244 24.14 36.34 0.41
CA ILE A 244 24.37 37.52 1.24
C ILE A 244 23.27 38.51 0.85
N THR A 245 22.19 38.51 1.61
CA THR A 245 21.34 39.68 1.82
C THR A 245 20.70 39.49 3.18
N GLU A 246 20.98 40.46 4.05
CA GLU A 246 20.72 40.45 5.49
C GLU A 246 19.24 40.24 5.81
N SER A 247 18.93 39.11 6.45
CA SER A 247 17.88 38.95 7.48
C SER A 247 17.85 37.49 7.93
N ALA A 248 18.96 37.05 8.53
CA ALA A 248 19.00 35.80 9.29
C ALA A 248 18.40 36.07 10.67
N GLN A 249 17.11 35.78 10.86
CA GLN A 249 16.56 35.30 12.14
C GLN A 249 15.05 35.08 12.01
N LEU A 250 14.63 33.81 12.01
CA LEU A 250 13.73 33.22 13.01
C LEU A 250 13.29 31.81 12.55
N CYS A 251 13.17 30.94 13.54
CA CYS A 251 12.78 29.53 13.47
C CYS A 251 11.40 29.32 12.80
N GLY A 252 11.23 28.19 12.11
CA GLY A 252 9.92 27.73 11.63
C GLY A 252 10.03 26.64 10.56
N GLY A 253 9.94 25.38 10.96
CA GLY A 253 9.73 24.25 10.04
C GLY A 253 8.29 24.29 9.55
N GLY A 254 8.09 24.59 8.27
CA GLY A 254 6.78 24.60 7.61
C GLY A 254 6.89 23.99 6.21
N PRO A 255 5.86 23.31 5.71
CA PRO A 255 5.86 22.48 4.49
C PRO A 255 5.99 23.25 3.15
N ASP A 256 6.37 24.53 3.17
CA ASP A 256 6.22 25.46 2.02
C ASP A 256 7.51 25.80 1.26
N LYS A 257 8.65 25.20 1.57
CA LYS A 257 9.94 25.63 0.98
C LYS A 257 10.25 25.04 -0.39
N CYS A 258 9.55 24.00 -0.82
CA CYS A 258 9.78 23.37 -2.13
C CYS A 258 9.08 24.15 -3.25
N THR A 259 9.76 24.30 -4.40
CA THR A 259 9.24 25.03 -5.58
C THR A 259 8.27 24.21 -6.43
N SER A 260 8.14 22.92 -6.15
CA SER A 260 7.34 21.96 -6.92
C SER A 260 6.56 21.02 -6.00
N TYR A 261 5.42 20.55 -6.49
CA TYR A 261 4.70 19.41 -5.94
C TYR A 261 5.22 18.13 -6.57
N PHE A 262 5.40 17.10 -5.74
CA PHE A 262 5.57 15.71 -6.21
C PHE A 262 4.25 15.00 -6.02
N ILE A 263 3.78 14.35 -7.06
CA ILE A 263 2.46 13.72 -7.06
C ILE A 263 2.54 12.26 -7.50
N GLU A 264 1.50 11.49 -7.21
CA GLU A 264 1.28 10.25 -7.94
C GLU A 264 0.84 10.56 -9.39
N PRO A 265 1.14 9.67 -10.36
CA PRO A 265 0.65 9.79 -11.72
C PRO A 265 -0.87 9.91 -11.77
N VAL A 266 -1.38 10.81 -12.59
CA VAL A 266 -2.82 10.98 -12.85
C VAL A 266 -3.12 10.43 -14.24
N GLN A 267 -4.33 9.89 -14.46
CA GLN A 267 -4.72 9.26 -15.72
C GLN A 267 -4.36 10.06 -16.98
N TRP A 268 -4.50 11.40 -16.98
CA TRP A 268 -4.14 12.22 -18.15
C TRP A 268 -2.64 12.21 -18.49
N MET A 269 -1.77 11.78 -17.57
CA MET A 269 -0.32 11.65 -17.78
C MET A 269 0.05 10.37 -18.53
N GLU A 270 -0.81 9.34 -18.52
CA GLU A 270 -0.53 8.01 -19.07
C GLU A 270 0.15 8.04 -20.45
N PRO A 271 -0.35 8.79 -21.46
CA PRO A 271 0.29 8.81 -22.78
C PRO A 271 1.73 9.34 -22.79
N ALA A 272 2.11 10.17 -21.82
CA ALA A 272 3.46 10.72 -21.71
C ALA A 272 4.43 9.79 -20.97
N LEU A 273 3.91 8.81 -20.21
CA LEU A 273 4.73 7.92 -19.38
C LEU A 273 5.10 6.60 -20.06
N LEU A 274 4.33 6.18 -21.07
CA LEU A 274 4.52 4.88 -21.73
C LEU A 274 5.83 4.83 -22.52
N GLY A 275 6.63 3.78 -22.27
CA GLY A 275 7.85 3.45 -23.02
C GLY A 275 9.05 4.39 -22.81
N VAL A 276 8.95 5.39 -21.93
CA VAL A 276 10.02 6.36 -21.63
C VAL A 276 10.41 6.40 -20.14
N MET A 277 11.69 6.61 -19.84
CA MET A 277 12.21 6.66 -18.44
C MET A 277 12.07 8.04 -17.79
N GLU A 278 12.01 9.08 -18.61
CA GLU A 278 11.95 10.48 -18.17
C GLU A 278 11.34 11.33 -19.29
N GLY A 279 10.78 12.49 -18.93
CA GLY A 279 10.13 13.35 -19.91
C GLY A 279 9.49 14.60 -19.31
N GLN A 280 8.78 15.33 -20.17
CA GLN A 280 8.07 16.55 -19.80
C GLN A 280 6.59 16.28 -19.55
N LEU A 281 6.02 16.92 -18.52
CA LEU A 281 4.59 16.91 -18.27
C LEU A 281 3.97 18.18 -18.87
N LEU A 282 3.12 17.99 -19.89
CA LEU A 282 2.42 19.06 -20.59
C LEU A 282 0.94 19.08 -20.20
N CYS A 283 0.33 20.27 -20.15
CA CYS A 283 -1.11 20.37 -19.91
C CYS A 283 -1.90 19.73 -21.07
N PRO A 284 -2.84 18.81 -20.82
CA PRO A 284 -3.58 18.12 -21.88
C PRO A 284 -4.51 19.05 -22.68
N LYS A 285 -4.87 20.23 -22.13
CA LYS A 285 -5.74 21.21 -22.80
C LYS A 285 -4.99 22.25 -23.62
N CYS A 286 -3.87 22.77 -23.12
CA CYS A 286 -3.21 23.94 -23.71
C CYS A 286 -1.70 23.78 -23.96
N THR A 287 -1.21 22.54 -23.79
CA THR A 287 0.17 22.09 -24.05
C THR A 287 1.28 22.86 -23.33
N SER A 288 0.95 23.77 -22.41
CA SER A 288 1.94 24.47 -21.60
C SER A 288 2.70 23.49 -20.71
N LYS A 289 4.03 23.63 -20.64
CA LYS A 289 4.87 22.84 -19.73
C LYS A 289 4.51 23.08 -18.26
N LEU A 290 4.14 22.00 -17.57
CA LEU A 290 3.77 21.99 -16.15
C LEU A 290 4.95 21.53 -15.27
N GLY A 291 5.76 20.60 -15.78
CA GLY A 291 6.92 20.07 -15.07
C GLY A 291 7.59 18.92 -15.82
N SER A 292 8.08 17.93 -15.07
CA SER A 292 8.89 16.80 -15.54
C SER A 292 8.53 15.52 -14.78
N PHE A 293 8.90 14.37 -15.34
CA PHE A 293 8.93 13.12 -14.61
C PHE A 293 10.23 12.35 -14.86
N SER A 294 10.61 11.52 -13.90
CA SER A 294 11.73 10.58 -13.99
C SER A 294 11.43 9.36 -13.13
N TRP A 295 11.42 8.18 -13.76
CA TRP A 295 11.26 6.90 -13.05
C TRP A 295 12.48 6.57 -12.16
N ARG A 296 13.66 7.13 -12.48
CA ARG A 296 14.88 7.03 -11.65
C ARG A 296 14.87 8.02 -10.49
N GLY A 297 14.01 9.02 -10.56
CA GLY A 297 13.89 10.09 -9.59
C GLY A 297 14.59 11.38 -10.02
N GLU A 298 14.34 12.43 -9.24
CA GLU A 298 14.84 13.78 -9.45
C GLU A 298 15.11 14.43 -8.09
N GLN A 299 16.08 15.35 -8.04
CA GLN A 299 16.39 16.09 -6.82
C GLN A 299 15.42 17.28 -6.65
N CYS A 300 14.73 17.33 -5.51
CA CYS A 300 13.91 18.48 -5.16
C CYS A 300 14.79 19.72 -4.86
N SER A 301 14.22 20.92 -4.97
CA SER A 301 14.88 22.18 -4.58
C SER A 301 15.33 22.23 -3.11
N CYS A 302 14.77 21.40 -2.23
CA CYS A 302 15.24 21.22 -0.85
C CYS A 302 16.44 20.25 -0.74
N GLY A 303 16.97 19.73 -1.85
CA GLY A 303 18.07 18.78 -1.88
C GLY A 303 17.67 17.31 -1.67
N ARG A 304 16.42 17.01 -1.28
CA ARG A 304 15.95 15.63 -1.13
C ARG A 304 15.79 14.95 -2.50
N TRP A 305 16.34 13.75 -2.64
CA TRP A 305 16.08 12.89 -3.80
C TRP A 305 14.70 12.24 -3.69
N VAL A 306 13.87 12.37 -4.73
CA VAL A 306 12.53 11.78 -4.79
C VAL A 306 12.51 10.73 -5.91
N THR A 307 12.10 9.50 -5.61
CA THR A 307 12.03 8.41 -6.59
C THR A 307 10.79 7.54 -6.41
N PRO A 308 10.04 7.24 -7.49
CA PRO A 308 10.06 7.95 -8.77
C PRO A 308 9.58 9.40 -8.59
N ALA A 309 9.95 10.29 -9.51
CA ALA A 309 9.61 11.71 -9.45
C ALA A 309 8.59 12.06 -10.53
N PHE A 310 7.41 12.55 -10.12
CA PHE A 310 6.44 13.21 -11.01
C PHE A 310 6.23 14.62 -10.48
N GLN A 311 6.93 15.57 -11.08
CA GLN A 311 7.10 16.91 -10.57
C GLN A 311 6.21 17.91 -11.32
N ILE A 312 5.41 18.68 -10.60
CA ILE A 312 4.65 19.83 -11.12
C ILE A 312 5.11 21.10 -10.43
N HIS A 313 5.53 22.11 -11.20
CA HIS A 313 5.98 23.38 -10.63
C HIS A 313 4.82 24.19 -10.05
N LYS A 314 4.98 24.68 -8.81
CA LYS A 314 3.97 25.51 -8.13
C LYS A 314 3.60 26.75 -8.96
N SER A 315 4.56 27.34 -9.68
CA SER A 315 4.33 28.54 -10.52
C SER A 315 3.43 28.31 -11.73
N ARG A 316 3.19 27.05 -12.12
CA ARG A 316 2.41 26.64 -13.30
C ARG A 316 0.98 26.23 -12.97
N VAL A 317 0.62 26.14 -11.69
CA VAL A 317 -0.70 25.72 -11.22
C VAL A 317 -1.27 26.69 -10.20
N ASP A 318 -2.59 26.79 -10.16
CA ASP A 318 -3.32 27.54 -9.13
C ASP A 318 -4.03 26.55 -8.18
N GLU A 319 -3.93 26.82 -6.89
CA GLU A 319 -4.67 26.11 -5.84
C GLU A 319 -6.10 26.67 -5.75
N VAL A 320 -7.11 25.80 -5.88
CA VAL A 320 -8.52 26.18 -5.79
C VAL A 320 -9.17 25.35 -4.68
N ARG A 321 -9.65 26.04 -3.63
CA ARG A 321 -10.43 25.43 -2.56
C ARG A 321 -11.90 25.54 -2.92
N THR A 322 -12.59 24.41 -3.07
CA THR A 322 -14.06 24.43 -3.06
C THR A 322 -14.49 24.76 -1.64
N LEU A 323 -15.25 25.85 -1.48
CA LEU A 323 -15.96 26.11 -0.24
C LEU A 323 -17.32 25.42 -0.34
N PRO A 324 -17.83 24.78 0.72
CA PRO A 324 -19.20 24.30 0.73
C PRO A 324 -20.13 25.50 0.50
N VAL A 325 -20.96 25.42 -0.55
CA VAL A 325 -22.02 26.41 -0.77
C VAL A 325 -23.01 26.26 0.38
N GLY A 326 -22.93 27.15 1.37
CA GLY A 326 -23.98 27.29 2.37
C GLY A 326 -25.26 27.71 1.66
N ASN A 327 -26.37 27.03 1.97
CA ASN A 327 -27.70 27.39 1.48
C ASN A 327 -28.01 28.85 1.82
N LEU A 328 -27.82 29.76 0.87
CA LEU A 328 -28.40 31.10 0.91
C LEU A 328 -29.89 30.96 0.60
N LEU A 329 -30.66 30.51 1.58
CA LEU A 329 -32.11 30.67 1.54
C LEU A 329 -32.40 32.17 1.63
N THR A 330 -33.01 32.65 0.56
CA THR A 330 -33.60 33.97 0.36
C THR A 330 -34.40 34.44 1.56
N ALA A 331 -33.91 35.46 2.27
CA ALA A 331 -34.75 36.38 3.02
C ALA A 331 -35.15 37.52 2.07
N LYS A 332 -36.26 37.35 1.35
CA LYS A 332 -37.00 38.48 0.79
C LYS A 332 -38.07 38.84 1.82
N THR A 333 -37.84 39.94 2.54
CA THR A 333 -38.89 40.77 3.16
C THR A 333 -39.81 41.34 2.10
#